data_AF-A0A239C4I0-F1
#
_entry.id   AF-A0A239C4I0-F1
#
_cell.length_a   1.000
_cell.length_b   1.000
_cell.length_c   1.000
_cell.angle_alpha   90.00
_cell.angle_beta   90.00
_cell.angle_gamma   90.00
#
_symmetry.space_group_name_H-M   'P 1'
#
loop_
_entity.id
_entity.type
_entity.pdbx_description
1 polymer ?
#
loop_
_entity_poly.entity_id
_entity_poly.type
_entity_poly.pdbx_seq_one_letter_code
_entity_poly.pdbx_strand_id
1 'polypeptide(L)'
;MRAPFPLSRTAFAAALAALLAAAPLVWPGQAHALSMGGLFGSPVDAELVGRVPQAKREGINKAEFLLACAKQDQELAELKEELADRQDDLASLYAKLAKCQTRAAEIALDIAKMEAVMGSNLGKGEENRKVLDGLKSDRAENDLECRELKSKIGPATLMVRDWTNRVAAKEKAVAEFKARRPSLSGIAAPAPAPAPVVPVDDPVEIVRPQPGSAASQPEASPAVPASEADLKN
;
A
#
# COMPACT_ATOMS: atom_id res chain seq x y z
N MET A 1 51.36 -29.13 -14.30
CA MET A 1 51.19 -28.07 -13.28
C MET A 1 49.70 -27.92 -12.99
N ARG A 2 49.29 -27.69 -11.72
CA ARG A 2 47.87 -27.49 -11.35
C ARG A 2 47.65 -26.03 -10.96
N ALA A 3 46.58 -25.42 -11.47
CA ALA A 3 46.07 -24.13 -10.97
C ALA A 3 44.92 -24.38 -9.99
N PRO A 4 44.86 -23.69 -8.83
CA PRO A 4 43.72 -23.75 -7.92
C PRO A 4 42.63 -22.73 -8.30
N PHE A 5 41.37 -23.18 -8.33
CA PHE A 5 40.21 -22.28 -8.40
C PHE A 5 39.74 -21.91 -6.97
N PRO A 6 39.59 -20.62 -6.63
CA PRO A 6 38.92 -20.21 -5.40
C PRO A 6 37.39 -20.27 -5.57
N LEU A 7 36.74 -21.25 -4.94
CA LEU A 7 35.27 -21.32 -4.85
C LEU A 7 34.74 -20.43 -3.72
N SER A 8 34.60 -19.14 -4.00
CA SER A 8 33.98 -18.16 -3.09
C SER A 8 32.45 -18.34 -3.00
N ARG A 9 32.01 -19.35 -2.25
CA ARG A 9 30.61 -19.52 -1.81
C ARG A 9 30.27 -18.46 -0.76
N THR A 10 29.84 -17.27 -1.19
CA THR A 10 29.23 -16.27 -0.30
C THR A 10 27.83 -16.74 0.11
N ALA A 11 27.68 -17.07 1.39
CA ALA A 11 26.39 -17.45 1.94
C ALA A 11 25.49 -16.22 2.12
N PHE A 12 24.38 -16.16 1.39
CA PHE A 12 23.27 -15.27 1.74
C PHE A 12 22.49 -15.90 2.90
N ALA A 13 22.88 -15.54 4.12
CA ALA A 13 22.18 -15.94 5.32
C ALA A 13 20.79 -15.28 5.39
N ALA A 14 19.79 -16.04 5.82
CA ALA A 14 18.44 -15.52 6.01
C ALA A 14 18.37 -14.58 7.22
N ALA A 15 17.63 -13.47 7.07
CA ALA A 15 17.34 -12.51 8.13
C ALA A 15 15.82 -12.38 8.35
N LEU A 16 15.14 -13.53 8.51
CA LEU A 16 13.72 -13.56 8.90
C LEU A 16 13.61 -13.24 10.40
N ALA A 17 13.51 -11.95 10.72
CA ALA A 17 13.45 -11.47 12.10
C ALA A 17 12.10 -11.82 12.75
N ALA A 18 12.09 -12.82 13.63
CA ALA A 18 10.90 -13.19 14.39
C ALA A 18 10.56 -12.13 15.44
N LEU A 19 9.27 -11.79 15.56
CA LEU A 19 8.74 -11.06 16.71
C LEU A 19 7.49 -11.80 17.25
N LEU A 20 7.68 -12.58 18.31
CA LEU A 20 6.67 -13.49 18.86
C LEU A 20 6.75 -13.48 20.39
N ALA A 21 6.03 -12.55 21.03
CA ALA A 21 5.86 -12.51 22.50
C ALA A 21 4.71 -11.57 22.95
N ALA A 22 3.48 -12.09 23.02
CA ALA A 22 2.41 -11.53 23.86
C ALA A 22 1.46 -12.67 24.28
N ALA A 23 1.43 -12.99 25.58
CA ALA A 23 0.63 -14.08 26.13
C ALA A 23 -0.82 -13.62 26.44
N PRO A 24 -1.82 -14.53 26.47
CA PRO A 24 -3.22 -14.16 26.58
C PRO A 24 -3.64 -13.80 28.01
N LEU A 25 -4.47 -12.76 28.15
CA LEU A 25 -5.34 -12.62 29.33
C LEU A 25 -6.67 -13.34 29.06
N VAL A 26 -6.93 -14.39 29.83
CA VAL A 26 -8.26 -14.99 29.94
C VAL A 26 -9.10 -14.17 30.91
N TRP A 27 -10.27 -13.69 30.48
CA TRP A 27 -11.29 -13.14 31.36
C TRP A 27 -12.54 -14.03 31.31
N PRO A 28 -13.09 -14.49 32.45
CA PRO A 28 -14.37 -15.18 32.47
C PRO A 28 -15.48 -14.20 32.08
N GLY A 29 -16.41 -14.65 31.24
CA GLY A 29 -17.39 -13.78 30.58
C GLY A 29 -18.66 -13.50 31.38
N GLN A 30 -19.54 -12.71 30.77
CA GLN A 30 -20.97 -12.69 31.05
C GLN A 30 -21.74 -12.90 29.73
N ALA A 31 -22.88 -13.57 29.82
CA ALA A 31 -23.80 -13.76 28.71
C ALA A 31 -24.94 -12.72 28.75
N HIS A 32 -25.63 -12.59 27.61
CA HIS A 32 -26.79 -11.70 27.38
C HIS A 32 -26.41 -10.19 27.33
N ALA A 33 -26.89 -9.39 26.38
CA ALA A 33 -28.15 -9.51 25.64
C ALA A 33 -28.02 -9.44 24.10
N LEU A 34 -28.98 -10.08 23.41
CA LEU A 34 -29.16 -9.96 21.96
C LEU A 34 -29.85 -8.64 21.60
N SER A 35 -29.07 -7.57 21.43
CA SER A 35 -29.58 -6.27 20.96
C SER A 35 -29.80 -6.26 19.45
N MET A 36 -30.77 -7.05 18.98
CA MET A 36 -31.28 -7.06 17.59
C MET A 36 -32.10 -5.79 17.29
N GLY A 37 -31.45 -4.62 17.31
CA GLY A 37 -32.10 -3.31 17.17
C GLY A 37 -31.18 -2.23 16.63
N GLY A 38 -31.03 -2.19 15.30
CA GLY A 38 -30.20 -1.18 14.60
C GLY A 38 -29.24 -1.79 13.58
N LEU A 39 -29.77 -2.42 12.53
CA LEU A 39 -28.96 -3.06 11.50
C LEU A 39 -28.32 -2.02 10.56
N PHE A 40 -27.09 -1.59 10.89
CA PHE A 40 -26.21 -0.68 10.12
C PHE A 40 -26.70 0.78 9.94
N GLY A 41 -27.38 1.33 10.94
CA GLY A 41 -27.58 2.78 11.08
C GLY A 41 -26.94 3.30 12.37
N SER A 42 -26.51 4.57 12.40
CA SER A 42 -26.21 5.25 13.67
C SER A 42 -27.50 5.33 14.51
N PRO A 43 -27.51 4.91 15.79
CA PRO A 43 -28.67 5.10 16.67
C PRO A 43 -28.85 6.56 17.09
N VAL A 44 -27.92 7.45 16.72
CA VAL A 44 -27.99 8.90 16.94
C VAL A 44 -28.16 9.61 15.59
N ASP A 45 -29.20 10.41 15.48
CA ASP A 45 -29.49 11.25 14.31
C ASP A 45 -28.45 12.38 14.16
N ALA A 46 -27.88 12.49 12.96
CA ALA A 46 -26.91 13.52 12.60
C ALA A 46 -27.50 14.94 12.66
N GLU A 47 -28.79 15.12 12.39
CA GLU A 47 -29.44 16.44 12.54
C GLU A 47 -29.52 16.88 14.01
N LEU A 48 -29.74 15.94 14.93
CA LEU A 48 -29.77 16.24 16.37
C LEU A 48 -28.37 16.54 16.91
N VAL A 49 -27.34 15.80 16.47
CA VAL A 49 -25.92 16.14 16.74
C VAL A 49 -25.59 17.53 16.18
N GLY A 50 -26.07 17.86 14.98
CA GLY A 50 -25.94 19.16 14.34
C GLY A 50 -26.53 20.34 15.15
N ARG A 51 -27.44 20.07 16.10
CA ARG A 51 -28.08 21.07 16.97
C ARG A 51 -27.43 21.21 18.36
N VAL A 52 -26.44 20.37 18.71
CA VAL A 52 -25.75 20.43 20.01
C VAL A 52 -24.96 21.75 20.15
N PRO A 53 -25.07 22.51 21.26
CA PRO A 53 -24.27 23.71 21.48
C PRO A 53 -22.76 23.41 21.49
N GLN A 54 -21.95 24.30 20.91
CA GLN A 54 -20.52 24.05 20.66
C GLN A 54 -19.73 23.67 21.93
N ALA A 55 -20.04 24.29 23.07
CA ALA A 55 -19.45 23.98 24.38
C ALA A 55 -19.75 22.55 24.91
N LYS A 56 -20.63 21.79 24.27
CA LYS A 56 -20.90 20.36 24.57
C LYS A 56 -20.41 19.42 23.46
N ARG A 57 -19.86 19.93 22.35
CA ARG A 57 -19.35 19.10 21.25
C ARG A 57 -17.96 18.53 21.49
N GLU A 58 -17.21 18.98 22.50
CA GLU A 58 -15.82 18.54 22.72
C GLU A 58 -15.67 17.02 22.83
N GLY A 59 -16.61 16.35 23.53
CA GLY A 59 -16.65 14.89 23.61
C GLY A 59 -16.99 14.22 22.27
N ILE A 60 -17.85 14.84 21.46
CA ILE A 60 -18.25 14.36 20.13
C ILE A 60 -17.07 14.51 19.16
N ASN A 61 -16.49 15.71 19.04
CA ASN A 61 -15.30 15.99 18.23
C ASN A 61 -14.13 15.05 18.58
N LYS A 62 -13.95 14.73 19.86
CA LYS A 62 -12.94 13.77 20.33
C LYS A 62 -13.27 12.33 19.90
N ALA A 63 -14.53 11.91 19.99
CA ALA A 63 -14.97 10.59 19.55
C ALA A 63 -14.86 10.44 18.02
N GLU A 64 -15.27 11.45 17.25
CA GLU A 64 -15.13 11.51 15.79
C GLU A 64 -13.67 11.46 15.35
N PHE A 65 -12.78 12.21 16.02
CA PHE A 65 -11.34 12.14 15.74
C PHE A 65 -10.75 10.77 16.06
N LEU A 66 -11.13 10.14 17.18
CA LEU A 66 -10.71 8.77 17.52
C LEU A 66 -11.25 7.73 16.52
N LEU A 67 -12.50 7.87 16.05
CA LEU A 67 -13.08 7.05 14.99
C LEU A 67 -12.29 7.21 13.68
N ALA A 68 -11.93 8.45 13.31
CA ALA A 68 -11.13 8.72 12.12
C ALA A 68 -9.71 8.14 12.25
N CYS A 69 -9.06 8.24 13.41
CA CYS A 69 -7.79 7.57 13.68
C CYS A 69 -7.91 6.05 13.54
N ALA A 70 -8.96 5.44 14.12
CA ALA A 70 -9.18 4.00 14.05
C ALA A 70 -9.42 3.50 12.61
N LYS A 71 -10.17 4.24 11.79
CA LYS A 71 -10.33 3.95 10.35
C LYS A 71 -9.00 4.06 9.59
N GLN A 72 -8.22 5.10 9.86
CA GLN A 72 -6.90 5.27 9.25
C GLN A 72 -5.91 4.17 9.67
N ASP A 73 -5.99 3.66 10.90
CA ASP A 73 -5.23 2.51 11.37
C ASP A 73 -5.69 1.18 10.73
N GLN A 74 -7.01 1.02 10.51
CA GLN A 74 -7.56 -0.14 9.80
C GLN A 74 -7.08 -0.17 8.34
N GLU A 75 -7.24 0.93 7.60
CA GLU A 75 -6.74 1.07 6.22
C GLU A 75 -5.23 0.82 6.12
N LEU A 76 -4.47 1.17 7.16
CA LEU A 76 -3.02 0.93 7.26
C LEU A 76 -2.68 -0.54 7.56
N ALA A 77 -3.52 -1.24 8.32
CA ALA A 77 -3.39 -2.67 8.59
C ALA A 77 -3.72 -3.51 7.34
N GLU A 78 -4.81 -3.19 6.63
CA GLU A 78 -5.21 -3.82 5.37
C GLU A 78 -4.08 -3.72 4.32
N LEU A 79 -3.48 -2.54 4.16
CA LEU A 79 -2.32 -2.34 3.27
C LEU A 79 -1.05 -3.11 3.69
N LYS A 80 -0.92 -3.50 4.97
CA LYS A 80 0.18 -4.33 5.46
C LYS A 80 -0.06 -5.82 5.27
N GLU A 81 -1.31 -6.25 5.38
CA GLU A 81 -1.74 -7.60 5.02
C GLU A 81 -1.53 -7.85 3.52
N GLU A 82 -2.01 -6.94 2.66
CA GLU A 82 -1.73 -6.99 1.22
C GLU A 82 -0.22 -6.97 0.91
N LEU A 83 0.59 -6.23 1.67
CA LEU A 83 2.05 -6.23 1.49
C LEU A 83 2.68 -7.59 1.85
N ALA A 84 2.23 -8.21 2.93
CA ALA A 84 2.74 -9.51 3.38
C ALA A 84 2.43 -10.62 2.37
N ASP A 85 1.20 -10.70 1.87
CA ASP A 85 0.79 -11.65 0.83
C ASP A 85 1.70 -11.56 -0.41
N ARG A 86 2.05 -10.35 -0.84
CA ARG A 86 2.94 -10.12 -2.00
C ARG A 86 4.38 -10.54 -1.71
N GLN A 87 4.84 -10.46 -0.46
CA GLN A 87 6.16 -10.95 -0.07
C GLN A 87 6.20 -12.49 -0.05
N ASP A 88 5.15 -13.15 0.42
CA ASP A 88 5.05 -14.61 0.39
C ASP A 88 4.88 -15.16 -1.04
N ASP A 89 4.14 -14.48 -1.92
CA ASP A 89 4.08 -14.77 -3.36
C ASP A 89 5.49 -14.72 -4.00
N LEU A 90 6.27 -13.69 -3.67
CA LEU A 90 7.63 -13.48 -4.16
C LEU A 90 8.58 -14.56 -3.62
N ALA A 91 8.51 -14.88 -2.33
CA ALA A 91 9.26 -15.97 -1.72
C ALA A 91 8.90 -17.34 -2.33
N SER A 92 7.62 -17.58 -2.62
CA SER A 92 7.10 -18.76 -3.31
C SER A 92 7.68 -18.89 -4.73
N LEU A 93 7.81 -17.78 -5.47
CA LEU A 93 8.48 -17.76 -6.79
C LEU A 93 9.97 -18.09 -6.69
N TYR A 94 10.70 -17.54 -5.71
CA TYR A 94 12.11 -17.90 -5.48
C TYR A 94 12.28 -19.37 -5.08
N ALA A 95 11.40 -19.91 -4.22
CA ALA A 95 11.43 -21.32 -3.82
C ALA A 95 11.16 -22.26 -5.03
N LYS A 96 10.26 -21.89 -5.94
CA LYS A 96 10.02 -22.60 -7.21
C LYS A 96 11.26 -22.53 -8.12
N LEU A 97 11.89 -21.36 -8.24
CA LEU A 97 13.13 -21.18 -9.03
C LEU A 97 14.27 -22.06 -8.49
N ALA A 98 14.46 -22.10 -7.17
CA ALA A 98 15.48 -22.94 -6.55
C ALA A 98 15.27 -24.44 -6.85
N LYS A 99 14.01 -24.92 -6.76
CA LYS A 99 13.66 -26.31 -7.14
C LYS A 99 13.96 -26.60 -8.61
N CYS A 100 13.62 -25.68 -9.52
CA CYS A 100 13.94 -25.80 -10.95
C CYS A 100 15.47 -25.82 -11.21
N GLN A 101 16.26 -25.08 -10.43
CA GLN A 101 17.73 -25.15 -10.49
C GLN A 101 18.29 -26.47 -9.96
N THR A 102 17.69 -27.06 -8.91
CA THR A 102 18.05 -28.40 -8.43
C THR A 102 17.76 -29.46 -9.49
N ARG A 103 16.56 -29.48 -10.08
CA ARG A 103 16.16 -30.39 -11.17
C ARG A 103 17.08 -30.23 -12.39
N ALA A 104 17.49 -29.01 -12.74
CA ALA A 104 18.49 -28.79 -13.81
C ALA A 104 19.84 -29.48 -13.52
N ALA A 105 20.30 -29.43 -12.27
CA ALA A 105 21.56 -30.05 -11.85
C ALA A 105 21.46 -31.58 -11.80
N GLU A 106 20.33 -32.12 -11.36
CA GLU A 106 20.02 -33.56 -11.36
C GLU A 106 20.02 -34.12 -12.79
N ILE A 107 19.26 -33.50 -13.70
CA ILE A 107 19.20 -33.91 -15.11
C ILE A 107 20.58 -33.78 -15.78
N ALA A 108 21.34 -32.71 -15.51
CA ALA A 108 22.69 -32.56 -16.04
C ALA A 108 23.68 -33.64 -15.54
N LEU A 109 23.50 -34.11 -14.30
CA LEU A 109 24.27 -35.21 -13.71
C LEU A 109 23.87 -36.57 -14.30
N ASP A 110 22.59 -36.80 -14.59
CA ASP A 110 22.12 -38.02 -15.25
C ASP A 110 22.48 -38.08 -16.74
N ILE A 111 22.50 -36.94 -17.44
CA ILE A 111 23.10 -36.82 -18.78
C ILE A 111 24.56 -37.26 -18.73
N ALA A 112 25.36 -36.74 -17.79
CA ALA A 112 26.78 -37.08 -17.67
C ALA A 112 27.01 -38.57 -17.32
N LYS A 113 26.14 -39.19 -16.51
CA LYS A 113 26.14 -40.66 -16.29
C LYS A 113 25.88 -41.41 -17.59
N MET A 114 24.86 -41.03 -18.36
CA MET A 114 24.48 -41.72 -19.58
C MET A 114 25.54 -41.58 -20.67
N GLU A 115 26.15 -40.41 -20.81
CA GLU A 115 27.29 -40.16 -21.71
C GLU A 115 28.51 -41.01 -21.31
N ALA A 116 28.79 -41.18 -20.02
CA ALA A 116 29.85 -42.07 -19.54
C ALA A 116 29.54 -43.57 -19.79
N VAL A 117 28.29 -44.00 -19.61
CA VAL A 117 27.82 -45.37 -19.93
C VAL A 117 27.96 -45.66 -21.43
N MET A 118 27.55 -44.71 -22.29
CA MET A 118 27.71 -44.80 -23.74
C MET A 118 29.19 -44.80 -24.17
N GLY A 119 30.01 -43.91 -23.61
CA GLY A 119 31.45 -43.87 -23.88
C GLY A 119 32.20 -45.13 -23.40
N SER A 120 31.66 -45.83 -22.41
CA SER A 120 32.17 -47.13 -21.94
C SER A 120 31.66 -48.33 -22.75
N ASN A 121 30.81 -48.11 -23.77
CA ASN A 121 30.11 -49.15 -24.54
C ASN A 121 29.28 -50.13 -23.68
N LEU A 122 28.73 -49.67 -22.55
CA LEU A 122 27.94 -50.49 -21.64
C LEU A 122 26.44 -50.40 -21.98
N GLY A 123 25.73 -51.52 -21.89
CA GLY A 123 24.29 -51.60 -22.22
C GLY A 123 24.03 -51.68 -23.73
N LYS A 124 22.86 -51.22 -24.18
CA LYS A 124 22.46 -51.24 -25.60
C LYS A 124 22.47 -49.83 -26.17
N GLY A 125 23.28 -49.59 -27.20
CA GLY A 125 23.51 -48.25 -27.75
C GLY A 125 22.24 -47.47 -28.16
N GLU A 126 21.21 -48.14 -28.69
CA GLU A 126 19.94 -47.49 -29.03
C GLU A 126 19.10 -47.10 -27.82
N GLU A 127 19.01 -47.96 -26.80
CA GLU A 127 18.23 -47.69 -25.59
C GLU A 127 18.90 -46.56 -24.81
N ASN A 128 20.22 -46.61 -24.65
CA ASN A 128 21.00 -45.54 -24.03
C ASN A 128 20.82 -44.19 -24.75
N ARG A 129 20.83 -44.19 -26.10
CA ARG A 129 20.61 -42.96 -26.90
C ARG A 129 19.21 -42.40 -26.69
N LYS A 130 18.17 -43.24 -26.72
CA LYS A 130 16.77 -42.83 -26.44
C LYS A 130 16.64 -42.19 -25.05
N VAL A 131 17.29 -42.74 -24.03
CA VAL A 131 17.31 -42.15 -22.67
C VAL A 131 18.09 -40.83 -22.64
N LEU A 132 19.26 -40.76 -23.28
CA LEU A 132 20.06 -39.53 -23.36
C LEU A 132 19.31 -38.39 -24.05
N ASP A 133 18.59 -38.68 -25.14
CA ASP A 133 17.85 -37.67 -25.89
C ASP A 133 16.55 -37.27 -25.16
N GLY A 134 15.94 -38.18 -24.38
CA GLY A 134 14.89 -37.85 -23.41
C GLY A 134 15.38 -36.87 -22.33
N LEU A 135 16.49 -37.17 -21.65
CA LEU A 135 17.09 -36.29 -20.63
C LEU A 135 17.45 -34.90 -21.18
N LYS A 136 17.85 -34.80 -22.47
CA LYS A 136 18.07 -33.50 -23.13
C LYS A 136 16.76 -32.73 -23.36
N SER A 137 15.66 -33.42 -23.64
CA SER A 137 14.32 -32.82 -23.73
C SER A 137 13.86 -32.30 -22.36
N ASP A 138 13.95 -33.13 -21.32
CA ASP A 138 13.60 -32.76 -19.94
C ASP A 138 14.40 -31.54 -19.45
N ARG A 139 15.69 -31.48 -19.82
CA ARG A 139 16.55 -30.33 -19.55
C ARG A 139 16.08 -29.07 -20.26
N ALA A 140 15.67 -29.17 -21.52
CA ALA A 140 15.18 -28.03 -22.30
C ALA A 140 13.84 -27.50 -21.76
N GLU A 141 12.94 -28.39 -21.34
CA GLU A 141 11.68 -28.02 -20.66
C GLU A 141 11.96 -27.32 -19.32
N ASN A 142 12.80 -27.90 -18.47
CA ASN A 142 13.19 -27.29 -17.20
C ASN A 142 13.92 -25.94 -17.39
N ASP A 143 14.74 -25.79 -18.44
CA ASP A 143 15.35 -24.50 -18.80
C ASP A 143 14.30 -23.44 -19.23
N LEU A 144 13.12 -23.83 -19.73
CA LEU A 144 11.99 -22.92 -19.99
C LEU A 144 11.26 -22.57 -18.69
N GLU A 145 10.94 -23.55 -17.83
CA GLU A 145 10.37 -23.32 -16.49
C GLU A 145 11.20 -22.30 -15.70
N CYS A 146 12.52 -22.48 -15.69
CA CYS A 146 13.48 -21.60 -15.02
C CYS A 146 13.58 -20.19 -15.65
N ARG A 147 13.21 -20.01 -16.92
CA ARG A 147 13.10 -18.68 -17.57
C ARG A 147 11.79 -17.99 -17.20
N GLU A 148 10.68 -18.72 -17.22
CA GLU A 148 9.37 -18.21 -16.79
C GLU A 148 9.35 -17.77 -15.33
N LEU A 149 9.96 -18.54 -14.43
CA LEU A 149 10.05 -18.16 -13.02
C LEU A 149 10.86 -16.87 -12.84
N LYS A 150 11.97 -16.71 -13.59
CA LYS A 150 12.75 -15.45 -13.60
C LYS A 150 11.96 -14.27 -14.15
N SER A 151 11.19 -14.45 -15.23
CA SER A 151 10.38 -13.37 -15.80
C SER A 151 9.20 -12.97 -14.92
N LYS A 152 8.67 -13.89 -14.09
CA LYS A 152 7.63 -13.60 -13.08
C LYS A 152 8.18 -12.91 -11.83
N ILE A 153 9.41 -13.20 -11.41
CA ILE A 153 10.05 -12.60 -10.22
C ILE A 153 10.28 -11.08 -10.35
N GLY A 154 10.74 -10.60 -11.51
CA GLY A 154 11.03 -9.18 -11.74
C GLY A 154 9.82 -8.26 -11.46
N PRO A 155 8.66 -8.48 -12.11
CA PRO A 155 7.42 -7.78 -11.82
C PRO A 155 6.95 -7.91 -10.37
N ALA A 156 7.05 -9.11 -9.76
CA ALA A 156 6.66 -9.31 -8.37
C ALA A 156 7.54 -8.47 -7.40
N THR A 157 8.84 -8.36 -7.67
CA THR A 157 9.77 -7.52 -6.89
C THR A 157 9.45 -6.03 -7.02
N LEU A 158 9.06 -5.57 -8.21
CA LEU A 158 8.59 -4.20 -8.41
C LEU A 158 7.27 -3.94 -7.65
N MET A 159 6.31 -4.88 -7.70
CA MET A 159 5.06 -4.77 -6.95
C MET A 159 5.31 -4.68 -5.44
N VAL A 160 6.13 -5.57 -4.86
CA VAL A 160 6.46 -5.55 -3.42
C VAL A 160 7.14 -4.24 -3.02
N ARG A 161 8.07 -3.73 -3.84
CA ARG A 161 8.71 -2.42 -3.60
C ARG A 161 7.68 -1.29 -3.59
N ASP A 162 6.75 -1.29 -4.55
CA ASP A 162 5.78 -0.21 -4.70
C ASP A 162 4.67 -0.28 -3.64
N TRP A 163 4.31 -1.47 -3.15
CA TRP A 163 3.49 -1.66 -1.95
C TRP A 163 4.21 -1.19 -0.68
N THR A 164 5.49 -1.52 -0.51
CA THR A 164 6.32 -1.01 0.60
C THR A 164 6.33 0.53 0.64
N ASN A 165 6.47 1.16 -0.53
CA ASN A 165 6.40 2.62 -0.65
C ASN A 165 5.01 3.18 -0.28
N ARG A 166 3.92 2.50 -0.66
CA ARG A 166 2.54 2.89 -0.30
C ARG A 166 2.30 2.78 1.21
N VAL A 167 2.74 1.69 1.84
CA VAL A 167 2.63 1.50 3.30
C VAL A 167 3.41 2.58 4.03
N ALA A 168 4.68 2.84 3.68
CA ALA A 168 5.48 3.89 4.32
C ALA A 168 4.87 5.30 4.15
N ALA A 169 4.29 5.60 2.98
CA ALA A 169 3.58 6.86 2.75
C ALA A 169 2.29 6.96 3.60
N LYS A 170 1.53 5.87 3.73
CA LYS A 170 0.34 5.80 4.58
C LYS A 170 0.70 5.92 6.06
N GLU A 171 1.70 5.21 6.54
CA GLU A 171 2.20 5.30 7.93
C GLU A 171 2.56 6.74 8.30
N LYS A 172 3.28 7.44 7.41
CA LYS A 172 3.56 8.87 7.59
C LYS A 172 2.29 9.71 7.65
N ALA A 173 1.35 9.52 6.71
CA ALA A 173 0.09 10.26 6.69
C ALA A 173 -0.79 10.02 7.93
N VAL A 174 -0.82 8.79 8.46
CA VAL A 174 -1.55 8.46 9.70
C VAL A 174 -0.85 9.05 10.93
N ALA A 175 0.48 9.07 10.98
CA ALA A 175 1.24 9.74 12.02
C ALA A 175 1.00 11.27 12.01
N GLU A 176 1.01 11.90 10.84
CA GLU A 176 0.69 13.32 10.66
C GLU A 176 -0.77 13.63 11.03
N PHE A 177 -1.72 12.79 10.64
CA PHE A 177 -3.13 12.92 11.04
C PHE A 177 -3.32 12.85 12.56
N LYS A 178 -2.67 11.89 13.22
CA LYS A 178 -2.69 11.75 14.69
C LYS A 178 -2.01 12.92 15.41
N ALA A 179 -0.92 13.44 14.86
CA ALA A 179 -0.22 14.62 15.37
C ALA A 179 -1.07 15.89 15.23
N ARG A 180 -1.85 16.01 14.14
CA ARG A 180 -2.79 17.13 13.87
C ARG A 180 -4.08 17.05 14.70
N ARG A 181 -3.94 16.71 15.99
CA ARG A 181 -5.01 16.67 16.99
C ARG A 181 -5.87 17.95 16.90
N PRO A 182 -7.21 17.86 16.84
CA PRO A 182 -8.08 19.03 16.69
C PRO A 182 -7.92 19.97 17.89
N SER A 183 -7.29 21.12 17.63
CA SER A 183 -7.02 22.14 18.64
C SER A 183 -8.29 22.93 18.96
N LEU A 184 -8.88 22.68 20.13
CA LEU A 184 -10.00 23.49 20.66
C LEU A 184 -9.59 24.94 21.00
N SER A 185 -8.31 25.27 20.89
CA SER A 185 -7.75 26.64 20.87
C SER A 185 -8.17 27.50 19.66
N GLY A 186 -9.31 27.17 19.02
CA GLY A 186 -9.98 27.99 18.02
C GLY A 186 -10.95 29.02 18.61
N ILE A 187 -11.19 29.00 19.93
CA ILE A 187 -11.84 30.12 20.62
C ILE A 187 -10.80 31.21 20.84
N ALA A 188 -10.53 31.99 19.80
CA ALA A 188 -10.15 33.37 19.99
C ALA A 188 -11.34 34.05 20.68
N ALA A 189 -11.18 34.36 21.97
CA ALA A 189 -12.25 35.03 22.70
C ALA A 189 -12.58 36.36 22.01
N PRO A 190 -13.84 36.63 21.62
CA PRO A 190 -14.22 37.97 21.23
C PRO A 190 -13.89 38.90 22.39
N ALA A 191 -13.26 40.04 22.08
CA ALA A 191 -12.77 40.98 23.08
C ALA A 191 -13.88 41.37 24.07
N PRO A 192 -13.55 41.67 25.35
CA PRO A 192 -14.54 42.09 26.33
C PRO A 192 -15.38 43.25 25.77
N ALA A 193 -16.70 43.11 25.87
CA ALA A 193 -17.63 44.04 25.25
C ALA A 193 -17.38 45.48 25.76
N PRO A 194 -17.43 46.50 24.89
CA PRO A 194 -17.21 47.88 25.30
C PRO A 194 -18.27 48.30 26.33
N ALA A 195 -17.81 48.93 27.41
CA ALA A 195 -18.70 49.43 28.46
C ALA A 195 -19.62 50.55 27.90
N PRO A 196 -20.87 50.66 28.40
CA PRO A 196 -21.81 51.65 27.91
C PRO A 196 -21.39 53.07 28.30
N VAL A 197 -21.39 53.99 27.34
CA VAL A 197 -21.20 55.44 27.55
C VAL A 197 -22.31 56.18 26.82
N VAL A 198 -23.00 57.08 27.53
CA VAL A 198 -24.19 57.83 27.09
C VAL A 198 -24.28 59.11 27.94
N PRO A 199 -24.81 60.24 27.45
CA PRO A 199 -24.54 60.94 26.19
C PRO A 199 -24.01 62.38 26.43
N VAL A 200 -23.61 63.09 25.38
CA VAL A 200 -23.55 64.57 25.33
C VAL A 200 -23.94 65.03 23.91
N ASP A 201 -24.73 66.09 23.80
CA ASP A 201 -25.42 66.53 22.57
C ASP A 201 -24.57 67.45 21.65
N ASP A 202 -24.74 67.27 20.32
CA ASP A 202 -24.91 68.28 19.23
C ASP A 202 -23.94 69.49 19.03
N PRO A 203 -23.98 70.20 17.87
CA PRO A 203 -24.77 69.98 16.64
C PRO A 203 -23.98 70.00 15.29
N VAL A 204 -24.60 69.37 14.27
CA VAL A 204 -24.71 69.78 12.84
C VAL A 204 -23.49 70.33 12.07
N GLU A 205 -23.12 69.62 10.98
CA GLU A 205 -22.96 70.24 9.65
C GLU A 205 -23.47 69.29 8.53
N ILE A 206 -23.89 69.82 7.38
CA ILE A 206 -24.64 69.10 6.34
C ILE A 206 -23.90 69.13 5.00
N VAL A 207 -23.52 67.95 4.48
CA VAL A 207 -23.24 67.77 3.03
C VAL A 207 -23.82 66.45 2.50
N ARG A 208 -24.69 66.59 1.48
CA ARG A 208 -25.09 65.56 0.51
C ARG A 208 -24.81 66.14 -0.90
N PRO A 209 -24.81 65.34 -1.97
CA PRO A 209 -24.06 64.10 -2.20
C PRO A 209 -23.31 64.19 -3.55
N GLN A 210 -22.59 63.15 -4.00
CA GLN A 210 -22.56 62.84 -5.44
C GLN A 210 -22.34 61.34 -5.74
N PRO A 211 -22.98 60.80 -6.81
CA PRO A 211 -22.74 59.45 -7.32
C PRO A 211 -21.88 59.43 -8.59
N GLY A 212 -21.42 58.24 -8.98
CA GLY A 212 -20.79 57.96 -10.27
C GLY A 212 -19.26 57.79 -10.20
N SER A 213 -18.61 57.25 -11.23
CA SER A 213 -19.18 56.65 -12.45
C SER A 213 -18.16 55.73 -13.14
N ALA A 214 -18.63 54.98 -14.14
CA ALA A 214 -17.84 54.23 -15.14
C ALA A 214 -17.00 53.03 -14.64
N ALA A 215 -16.73 52.00 -15.47
CA ALA A 215 -17.43 51.50 -16.67
C ALA A 215 -16.91 50.09 -17.05
N SER A 216 -17.55 49.51 -18.07
CA SER A 216 -16.95 48.57 -19.04
C SER A 216 -16.69 47.10 -18.63
N GLN A 217 -17.75 46.29 -18.85
CA GLN A 217 -17.72 45.15 -19.79
C GLN A 217 -17.21 45.56 -21.21
N PRO A 218 -16.97 44.65 -22.19
CA PRO A 218 -17.27 43.21 -22.31
C PRO A 218 -15.95 42.38 -22.37
N GLU A 219 -15.71 41.27 -23.08
CA GLU A 219 -16.43 40.47 -24.09
C GLU A 219 -15.87 39.01 -24.03
N ALA A 220 -16.72 38.00 -23.76
CA ALA A 220 -17.32 37.04 -24.70
C ALA A 220 -16.39 36.04 -25.43
N SER A 221 -16.83 34.78 -25.44
CA SER A 221 -16.25 33.60 -26.12
C SER A 221 -16.62 33.56 -27.63
N PRO A 222 -16.40 32.45 -28.37
CA PRO A 222 -15.38 31.39 -28.30
C PRO A 222 -14.70 31.13 -29.68
N ALA A 223 -13.69 30.23 -29.75
CA ALA A 223 -13.31 29.59 -31.01
C ALA A 223 -12.68 28.20 -30.83
N VAL A 224 -13.09 27.26 -31.69
CA VAL A 224 -12.43 25.96 -31.95
C VAL A 224 -12.27 25.86 -33.47
N PRO A 225 -11.08 25.45 -33.97
CA PRO A 225 -11.05 24.31 -34.88
C PRO A 225 -9.86 23.36 -34.62
N ALA A 226 -9.80 22.26 -35.38
CA ALA A 226 -8.84 21.16 -35.21
C ALA A 226 -7.89 21.00 -36.42
N SER A 227 -6.77 20.28 -36.20
CA SER A 227 -6.05 19.38 -37.14
C SER A 227 -5.17 18.46 -36.27
N GLU A 228 -4.98 17.15 -36.48
CA GLU A 228 -4.91 16.28 -37.68
C GLU A 228 -3.49 16.12 -38.27
N ALA A 229 -2.83 15.02 -37.87
CA ALA A 229 -1.69 14.30 -38.45
C ALA A 229 -1.31 13.25 -37.37
N ASP A 230 -1.44 11.93 -37.52
CA ASP A 230 -1.03 10.99 -38.58
C ASP A 230 0.49 10.95 -38.82
N LEU A 231 1.12 9.86 -38.36
CA LEU A 231 2.46 9.44 -38.73
C LEU A 231 2.70 7.98 -38.31
N LYS A 232 2.63 7.08 -39.29
CA LYS A 232 3.12 5.70 -39.18
C LYS A 232 4.58 5.61 -39.59
N ASN A 233 5.37 4.82 -38.88
CA ASN A 233 6.42 3.93 -39.39
C ASN A 233 6.82 2.95 -38.28
#